data_AF-A0A920AJT2-F1
#
_entry.id   AF-A0A920AJT2-F1
#
_cell.length_a   1.000
_cell.length_b   1.000
_cell.length_c   1.000
_cell.angle_alpha   90.00
_cell.angle_beta   90.00
_cell.angle_gamma   90.00
#
_symmetry.space_group_name_H-M   'P 1'
#
loop_
_entity.id
_entity.type
_entity.pdbx_description
1 polymer ?
#
loop_
_entity_poly.entity_id
_entity_poly.type
_entity_poly.pdbx_seq_one_letter_code
_entity_poly.pdbx_strand_id
1 'polypeptide(L)'
;MVSQKNIGIERLHLEQDAGKSLHDQHPSYSFVDLNRSGVALMEIVSMPDMRSLRKHKGYVKKLKNIMKYLQTCDGNMEEGSLRADINVSVRKPEMTLEHDVK
;
A
#
# COMPACT_ATOMS: atom_id res chain seq x y z
N MET A 1 12.87 -24.13 -1.21
CA MET A 1 12.62 -23.35 -2.45
C MET A 1 11.47 -22.37 -2.19
N VAL A 2 11.64 -21.07 -2.46
CA VAL A 2 10.51 -20.13 -2.48
C VAL A 2 9.86 -20.30 -3.84
N SER A 3 8.68 -20.93 -3.88
CA SER A 3 7.87 -21.01 -5.11
C SER A 3 7.59 -19.58 -5.61
N GLN A 4 7.99 -19.29 -6.85
CA GLN A 4 7.56 -18.07 -7.54
C GLN A 4 6.05 -18.16 -7.72
N LYS A 5 5.34 -17.23 -7.09
CA LYS A 5 3.90 -17.08 -7.23
C LYS A 5 3.65 -15.71 -7.85
N ASN A 6 2.91 -15.70 -8.96
CA ASN A 6 2.38 -14.46 -9.52
C ASN A 6 1.32 -13.91 -8.57
N ILE A 7 1.42 -12.63 -8.24
CA ILE A 7 0.43 -11.89 -7.45
C ILE A 7 -0.29 -10.98 -8.44
N GLY A 8 -1.61 -11.14 -8.55
CA GLY A 8 -2.42 -10.28 -9.41
C GLY A 8 -2.45 -8.83 -8.91
N ILE A 9 -2.52 -7.89 -9.85
CA ILE A 9 -2.90 -6.50 -9.58
C ILE A 9 -4.36 -6.38 -9.97
N GLU A 10 -5.21 -5.99 -9.03
CA GLU A 10 -6.64 -5.76 -9.26
C GLU A 10 -6.85 -4.44 -10.00
N ARG A 11 -6.19 -3.37 -9.54
CA ARG A 11 -6.27 -2.03 -10.16
C ARG A 11 -5.02 -1.21 -9.90
N LEU A 12 -4.81 -0.24 -10.79
CA LEU A 12 -3.83 0.82 -10.67
C LEU A 12 -4.47 2.11 -11.18
N HIS A 13 -4.56 3.14 -10.33
CA HIS A 13 -5.14 4.43 -10.70
C HIS A 13 -4.38 5.59 -10.05
N LEU A 14 -4.61 6.80 -10.57
CA LEU A 14 -4.03 8.02 -10.02
C LEU A 14 -4.97 8.65 -9.00
N GLU A 15 -4.39 9.21 -7.95
CA GLU A 15 -5.10 9.97 -6.92
C GLU A 15 -4.33 11.26 -6.59
N GLN A 16 -4.94 12.12 -5.79
CA GLN A 16 -4.30 13.31 -5.25
C GLN A 16 -4.03 13.12 -3.76
N ASP A 17 -2.84 13.51 -3.32
CA ASP A 17 -2.47 13.46 -1.91
C ASP A 17 -3.19 14.54 -1.11
N ALA A 18 -3.46 14.24 0.16
CA ALA A 18 -4.07 15.17 1.10
C ALA A 18 -3.01 15.99 1.83
N GLY A 19 -3.42 17.11 2.45
CA GLY A 19 -2.59 17.82 3.42
C GLY A 19 -2.28 17.01 4.68
N LYS A 20 -1.33 17.48 5.47
CA LYS A 20 -0.93 16.88 6.75
C LYS A 20 -1.54 17.66 7.91
N SER A 21 -2.16 16.94 8.85
CA SER A 21 -2.56 17.51 10.14
C SER A 21 -1.42 17.41 11.15
N LEU A 22 -1.14 18.50 11.86
CA LEU A 22 -0.12 18.61 12.91
C LEU A 22 -0.83 18.89 14.25
N HIS A 23 -0.65 17.98 15.20
CA HIS A 23 -1.33 18.03 16.50
C HIS A 23 -0.38 18.37 17.66
N ASP A 24 0.91 18.56 17.38
CA ASP A 24 1.98 18.76 18.36
C ASP A 24 2.35 20.24 18.58
N GLN A 25 1.82 21.14 17.75
CA GLN A 25 2.14 22.58 17.79
C GLN A 25 1.32 23.36 18.85
N HIS A 26 0.18 22.81 19.31
CA HIS A 26 -0.65 23.45 20.32
C HIS A 26 -1.51 22.41 21.08
N PRO A 27 -1.72 22.56 22.40
CA PRO A 27 -2.46 21.58 23.22
C PRO A 27 -3.95 21.41 22.90
N SER A 28 -4.55 22.31 22.11
CA SER A 28 -6.00 22.32 21.84
C SER A 28 -6.37 22.56 20.38
N TYR A 29 -5.40 22.75 19.50
CA TYR A 29 -5.64 23.03 18.09
C TYR A 29 -4.83 22.09 17.21
N SER A 30 -5.35 21.82 16.02
CA SER A 30 -4.64 21.10 14.98
C SER A 30 -4.30 22.08 13.86
N PHE A 31 -3.06 22.07 13.41
CA PHE A 31 -2.60 22.87 12.28
C PHE A 31 -2.66 22.03 11.01
N VAL A 32 -2.87 22.69 9.88
CA VAL A 32 -2.95 22.04 8.57
C VAL A 32 -1.78 22.52 7.72
N ASP A 33 -0.93 21.58 7.32
CA ASP A 33 0.14 21.79 6.34
C ASP A 33 -0.31 21.26 4.97
N LEU A 34 -0.40 22.17 4.00
CA LEU A 34 -0.86 21.87 2.64
C LEU A 34 0.27 21.67 1.63
N ASN A 35 1.55 21.64 2.06
CA ASN A 35 2.71 21.57 1.15
C ASN A 35 2.68 20.36 0.19
N ARG A 36 2.04 19.25 0.59
CA ARG A 36 1.89 18.05 -0.25
C ARG A 36 0.50 17.89 -0.88
N SER A 37 -0.43 18.79 -0.61
CA SER A 37 -1.81 18.69 -1.11
C SER A 37 -1.82 18.76 -2.63
N GLY A 38 -2.54 17.85 -3.28
CA GLY A 38 -2.66 17.82 -4.75
C GLY A 38 -1.50 17.15 -5.48
N VAL A 39 -0.47 16.67 -4.77
CA VAL A 39 0.60 15.85 -5.36
C VAL A 39 0.00 14.56 -5.92
N ALA A 40 0.42 14.15 -7.12
CA ALA A 40 -0.08 12.94 -7.76
C ALA A 40 0.40 11.68 -7.00
N LEU A 41 -0.53 10.78 -6.74
CA LEU A 41 -0.28 9.46 -6.15
C LEU A 41 -0.70 8.38 -7.15
N MET A 42 -0.13 7.19 -6.97
CA MET A 42 -0.56 5.97 -7.64
C MET A 42 -1.02 4.97 -6.59
N GLU A 43 -2.30 4.60 -6.62
CA GLU A 43 -2.82 3.51 -5.79
C GLU A 43 -2.67 2.20 -6.58
N ILE A 44 -1.97 1.22 -6.01
CA ILE A 44 -1.81 -0.11 -6.59
C ILE A 44 -2.44 -1.12 -5.65
N VAL A 45 -3.53 -1.76 -6.09
CA VAL A 45 -4.25 -2.75 -5.30
C VAL A 45 -3.94 -4.14 -5.80
N SER A 46 -3.45 -5.00 -4.91
CA SER A 46 -3.18 -6.41 -5.23
C SER A 46 -4.41 -7.29 -5.01
N MET A 47 -4.51 -8.36 -5.79
CA MET A 47 -5.39 -9.47 -5.47
C MET A 47 -4.99 -10.18 -4.16
N PRO A 48 -5.93 -10.82 -3.44
CA PRO A 48 -5.67 -11.48 -2.15
C PRO A 48 -4.93 -12.84 -2.29
N ASP A 49 -3.86 -12.86 -3.10
CA ASP A 49 -3.08 -14.05 -3.45
C ASP A 49 -2.03 -14.44 -2.41
N MET A 50 -1.66 -13.50 -1.54
CA MET A 50 -0.58 -13.67 -0.58
C MET A 50 -1.06 -14.43 0.65
N ARG A 51 -0.37 -15.52 0.99
CA ARG A 51 -0.74 -16.44 2.10
C ARG A 51 0.31 -16.52 3.22
N SER A 52 1.34 -15.67 3.17
CA SER A 52 2.36 -15.63 4.22
C SER A 52 3.02 -14.26 4.31
N LEU A 53 3.49 -13.91 5.50
CA LEU A 53 4.19 -12.63 5.75
C LEU A 53 5.43 -12.48 4.87
N ARG A 54 6.17 -13.58 4.64
CA ARG A 54 7.36 -13.58 3.77
C ARG A 54 7.03 -13.16 2.34
N LYS A 55 5.88 -13.61 1.80
CA LYS A 55 5.42 -13.20 0.47
C LYS A 55 5.04 -11.73 0.41
N HIS A 56 4.36 -11.20 1.43
CA HIS A 56 4.02 -9.77 1.51
C HIS A 56 5.27 -8.89 1.51
N LYS A 57 6.26 -9.19 2.35
CA LYS A 57 7.54 -8.46 2.38
C LYS A 57 8.26 -8.51 1.02
N GLY A 58 8.25 -9.67 0.37
CA GLY A 58 8.82 -9.85 -0.96
C GLY A 58 8.10 -9.04 -2.04
N TYR A 59 6.76 -9.00 -1.98
CA TYR A 59 5.91 -8.24 -2.90
C TYR A 59 6.19 -6.74 -2.82
N VAL A 60 6.12 -6.15 -1.62
CA VAL A 60 6.37 -4.71 -1.41
C VAL A 60 7.80 -4.35 -1.83
N LYS A 61 8.79 -5.18 -1.48
CA LYS A 61 10.19 -4.97 -1.90
C LYS A 61 10.35 -5.02 -3.42
N LYS A 62 9.68 -5.96 -4.10
CA LYS A 62 9.73 -6.08 -5.56
C LYS A 62 9.07 -4.88 -6.23
N LEU A 63 7.91 -4.45 -5.73
CA LEU A 63 7.20 -3.27 -6.22
C LEU A 63 8.06 -2.01 -6.09
N LYS A 64 8.63 -1.77 -4.90
CA LYS A 64 9.59 -0.68 -4.67
C LYS A 64 10.75 -0.71 -5.67
N ASN A 65 11.36 -1.88 -5.88
CA ASN A 65 12.47 -2.00 -6.82
C ASN A 65 12.07 -1.68 -8.27
N ILE A 66 10.86 -2.09 -8.70
CA ILE A 66 10.34 -1.76 -10.03
C ILE A 66 10.16 -0.25 -10.16
N MET A 67 9.51 0.40 -9.18
CA MET A 67 9.27 1.85 -9.23
C MET A 67 10.56 2.66 -9.23
N LYS A 68 11.55 2.26 -8.43
CA LYS A 68 12.87 2.89 -8.43
C LYS A 68 13.60 2.72 -9.77
N TYR A 69 13.48 1.55 -10.39
CA TYR A 69 14.09 1.29 -11.69
C TYR A 69 13.44 2.12 -12.79
N LEU A 70 12.12 2.31 -12.73
CA LEU A 70 11.36 3.17 -13.65
C LEU A 70 11.50 4.67 -13.35
N GLN A 71 12.13 5.04 -12.23
CA GLN A 71 12.31 6.43 -11.78
C GLN A 71 10.99 7.19 -11.58
N THR A 72 9.91 6.48 -11.25
CA THR A 72 8.58 7.09 -11.03
C THR A 72 8.33 7.40 -9.56
N CYS A 73 9.02 6.72 -8.63
CA CYS A 73 8.93 6.93 -7.19
C CYS A 73 10.21 6.42 -6.51
N ASP A 74 10.75 7.16 -5.52
CA ASP A 74 11.93 6.76 -4.75
C ASP A 74 11.67 5.58 -3.77
N GLY A 75 10.38 5.36 -3.44
CA GLY A 75 9.89 4.30 -2.58
C GLY A 75 10.33 4.41 -1.11
N ASN A 76 10.64 5.60 -0.63
CA ASN A 76 11.00 5.88 0.76
C ASN A 76 9.77 5.88 1.69
N MET A 77 9.70 4.88 2.58
CA MET A 77 8.61 4.78 3.54
C MET A 77 8.76 5.76 4.71
N GLU A 78 9.98 6.18 5.05
CA GLU A 78 10.26 7.13 6.15
C GLU A 78 9.80 8.54 5.77
N GLU A 79 10.00 8.93 4.52
CA GLU A 79 9.54 10.22 3.96
C GLU A 79 8.07 10.17 3.50
N GLY A 80 7.46 8.97 3.47
CA GLY A 80 6.06 8.77 3.15
C GLY A 80 5.72 8.75 1.65
N SER A 81 6.72 8.58 0.77
CA SER A 81 6.53 8.43 -0.68
C SER A 81 6.04 7.04 -1.08
N LEU A 82 6.19 6.04 -0.19
CA LEU A 82 5.55 4.73 -0.30
C LEU A 82 4.76 4.42 0.98
N ARG A 83 3.46 4.15 0.81
CA ARG A 83 2.54 3.71 1.87
C ARG A 83 1.98 2.34 1.50
N ALA A 84 1.58 1.56 2.50
CA ALA A 84 0.99 0.25 2.28
C ALA A 84 0.00 -0.10 3.38
N ASP A 85 -1.26 -0.23 3.01
CA ASP A 85 -2.32 -0.77 3.86
C ASP A 85 -2.43 -2.27 3.63
N ILE A 86 -2.57 -3.05 4.71
CA ILE A 86 -2.54 -4.51 4.65
C ILE A 86 -3.90 -5.06 5.06
N ASN A 87 -4.56 -5.75 4.12
CA ASN A 87 -5.78 -6.49 4.35
C ASN A 87 -5.45 -7.94 4.73
N VAL A 88 -5.90 -8.40 5.90
CA VAL A 88 -5.68 -9.78 6.37
C VAL A 88 -7.01 -10.42 6.74
N SER A 89 -7.21 -11.64 6.25
CA SER A 89 -8.31 -12.51 6.64
C SER A 89 -7.76 -13.91 6.97
N VAL A 90 -8.32 -14.53 8.00
CA VAL A 90 -7.99 -15.90 8.43
C VAL A 90 -9.18 -16.81 8.18
N ARG A 91 -8.92 -18.03 7.73
CA ARG A 91 -9.94 -19.07 7.55
C ARG A 91 -9.41 -20.42 8.01
N LYS A 92 -10.30 -21.32 8.42
CA LYS A 92 -9.91 -22.72 8.63
C LYS A 92 -9.39 -23.29 7.29
N PRO A 93 -8.40 -24.20 7.33
CA PRO A 93 -8.00 -24.94 6.13
C PRO A 93 -9.24 -25.56 5.46
N GLU A 94 -9.27 -25.51 4.12
CA GLU A 94 -10.27 -26.20 3.27
C GLU A 94 -11.69 -25.62 3.19
N MET A 95 -12.01 -24.52 3.89
CA MET A 95 -13.22 -23.75 3.58
C MET A 95 -13.05 -22.99 2.25
N THR A 96 -13.85 -23.35 1.24
CA THR A 96 -14.03 -22.55 0.01
C THR A 96 -14.67 -21.21 0.32
N LEU A 97 -14.29 -20.17 -0.42
CA LEU A 97 -14.97 -18.88 -0.35
C LEU A 97 -16.36 -19.10 -0.97
N GLU A 98 -17.39 -19.21 -0.13
CA GLU A 98 -18.73 -18.87 -0.62
C GLU A 98 -18.68 -17.40 -1.02
N HIS A 99 -19.24 -17.07 -2.18
CA HIS A 99 -19.24 -15.72 -2.73
C HIS A 99 -20.05 -14.80 -1.81
N ASP A 100 -19.44 -14.30 -0.73
CA ASP A 100 -19.91 -13.12 -0.04
C ASP A 100 -19.48 -11.89 -0.85
N VAL A 101 -20.13 -11.72 -2.00
CA VAL A 101 -20.32 -10.41 -2.61
C VAL A 101 -21.48 -9.77 -1.85
N LYS A 102 -21.15 -8.96 -0.86
CA LYS A 102 -22.01 -7.88 -0.41
C LYS A 102 -21.28 -6.57 -0.61
#